data_AF-A0A0D2J967-F1
#
_entry.id   AF-A0A0D2J967-F1
#
_cell.length_a   1.000
_cell.length_b   1.000
_cell.length_c   1.000
_cell.angle_alpha   90.00
_cell.angle_beta   90.00
_cell.angle_gamma   90.00
#
_symmetry.space_group_name_H-M   'P 1'
#
loop_
_entity.id
_entity.type
_entity.pdbx_description
1 polymer ?
#
loop_
_entity_poly.entity_id
_entity_poly.type
_entity_poly.pdbx_seq_one_letter_code
_entity_poly.pdbx_strand_id
1 'polypeptide(L)'
;MEKLLRGFFKLLLIFGVVFFVCQTTALACGSLDMWADFYERGERHKALFHMLDCADSYKVPQDDLLLLPIIKDALQRDPEVAKLAEQVFENYNHLWGARLEPDYAIVLEKVSGESDYKKLDQYRDWYWVTAKNGANMRTSPSLQGRVVTAVKYGMQVKVISQKGEWIKARPVGPGAIDPRFENKSGYIHRSLVKKY
;
A
#
# COMPACT_ATOMS: atom_id res chain seq x y z
N MET A 1 12.56 -55.10 -54.70
CA MET A 1 11.84 -55.94 -53.73
C MET A 1 12.05 -55.27 -52.37
N GLU A 2 11.09 -54.68 -51.67
CA GLU A 2 9.63 -54.73 -51.71
C GLU A 2 9.08 -53.37 -51.25
N LYS A 3 8.35 -52.69 -52.12
CA LYS A 3 7.26 -51.81 -51.70
C LYS A 3 6.03 -52.71 -51.57
N LEU A 4 5.86 -53.42 -50.46
CA LEU A 4 4.62 -54.17 -50.21
C LEU A 4 4.58 -54.64 -48.75
N LEU A 5 4.16 -53.77 -47.83
CA LEU A 5 3.33 -54.14 -46.68
C LEU A 5 2.81 -52.86 -46.00
N ARG A 6 1.92 -52.18 -46.71
CA ARG A 6 1.01 -51.19 -46.11
C ARG A 6 -0.13 -51.95 -45.45
N GLY A 7 -0.42 -51.58 -44.21
CA GLY A 7 -1.76 -51.61 -43.65
C GLY A 7 -2.16 -52.94 -43.03
N PHE A 8 -2.38 -52.94 -41.71
CA PHE A 8 -3.60 -53.42 -41.03
C PHE A 8 -3.32 -53.64 -39.54
N PHE A 9 -3.14 -52.57 -38.77
CA PHE A 9 -3.45 -52.54 -37.33
C PHE A 9 -3.75 -51.08 -36.97
N LYS A 10 -4.99 -50.64 -37.18
CA LYS A 10 -5.96 -50.38 -36.10
C LYS A 10 -5.34 -49.47 -35.02
N LEU A 11 -5.52 -48.16 -35.12
CA LEU A 11 -6.70 -47.45 -34.60
C LEU A 11 -6.96 -47.78 -33.12
N LEU A 12 -6.16 -47.22 -32.20
CA LEU A 12 -6.55 -46.85 -30.83
C LEU A 12 -5.35 -46.18 -30.14
N LEU A 13 -5.38 -44.85 -29.99
CA LEU A 13 -5.05 -44.13 -28.75
C LEU A 13 -5.20 -42.62 -29.03
N ILE A 14 -6.44 -42.21 -29.27
CA ILE A 14 -6.86 -40.84 -28.96
C ILE A 14 -7.14 -40.87 -27.45
N PHE A 15 -6.11 -40.69 -26.62
CA PHE A 15 -6.30 -40.49 -25.19
C PHE A 15 -5.26 -39.49 -24.69
N GLY A 16 -5.76 -38.29 -24.40
CA GLY A 16 -5.33 -37.52 -23.25
C GLY A 16 -3.96 -36.90 -23.31
N VAL A 17 -3.80 -35.82 -24.08
CA VAL A 17 -3.18 -34.61 -23.52
C VAL A 17 -3.94 -33.41 -24.04
N VAL A 18 -5.09 -33.13 -23.41
CA VAL A 18 -5.62 -31.77 -23.38
C VAL A 18 -4.58 -30.96 -22.60
N PHE A 19 -3.61 -30.39 -23.31
CA PHE A 19 -2.83 -29.28 -22.80
C PHE A 19 -3.78 -28.09 -22.70
N PHE A 20 -4.62 -28.13 -21.67
CA PHE A 20 -5.26 -26.96 -21.10
C PHE A 20 -4.13 -26.17 -20.43
N VAL A 21 -3.27 -25.56 -21.24
CA VAL A 21 -2.46 -24.44 -20.78
C VAL A 21 -3.42 -23.26 -20.74
N CYS A 22 -4.36 -23.32 -19.79
CA CYS A 22 -4.84 -22.11 -19.15
C CYS A 22 -3.63 -21.63 -18.34
N GLN A 23 -2.73 -20.92 -19.01
CA GLN A 23 -1.89 -19.96 -18.31
C GLN A 23 -2.88 -18.94 -17.73
N THR A 24 -3.40 -19.28 -16.56
CA THR A 24 -3.83 -18.28 -15.62
C THR A 24 -2.59 -17.45 -15.36
N THR A 25 -2.43 -16.35 -16.09
CA THR A 25 -1.86 -15.14 -15.51
C THR A 25 -2.85 -14.68 -14.43
N ALA A 26 -3.00 -15.51 -13.38
CA ALA A 26 -3.54 -15.07 -12.13
C ALA A 26 -2.54 -14.03 -11.68
N LEU A 27 -3.00 -12.79 -11.70
CA LEU A 27 -2.32 -11.59 -11.22
C LEU A 27 -1.38 -12.00 -10.07
N ALA A 28 -0.06 -11.87 -10.27
CA ALA A 28 0.94 -12.12 -9.23
C ALA A 28 0.80 -11.12 -8.05
N CYS A 29 -0.19 -10.23 -8.14
CA CYS A 29 -0.60 -9.28 -7.14
C CYS A 29 -1.70 -9.88 -6.23
N GLY A 30 -1.28 -10.52 -5.14
CA GLY A 30 -2.10 -10.82 -3.96
C GLY A 30 -2.29 -9.61 -3.04
N SER A 31 -3.15 -9.75 -2.02
CA SER A 31 -3.34 -8.70 -1.00
C SER A 31 -2.21 -8.66 0.02
N LEU A 32 -2.05 -7.55 0.74
CA LEU A 32 -1.07 -7.42 1.80
C LEU A 32 -1.22 -8.49 2.89
N ASP A 33 -2.45 -8.85 3.26
CA ASP A 33 -2.73 -9.92 4.24
C ASP A 33 -2.17 -11.28 3.79
N MET A 34 -2.25 -11.57 2.49
CA MET A 34 -1.69 -12.80 1.92
C MET A 34 -0.16 -12.79 1.99
N TRP A 35 0.46 -11.63 1.75
CA TRP A 35 1.92 -11.48 1.88
C TRP A 35 2.39 -11.60 3.33
N ALA A 36 1.63 -11.04 4.28
CA ALA A 36 1.90 -11.21 5.71
C ALA A 36 1.84 -12.70 6.12
N ASP A 37 0.82 -13.44 5.67
CA ASP A 37 0.69 -14.88 5.90
C ASP A 37 1.87 -15.68 5.32
N PHE A 38 2.34 -15.35 4.10
CA PHE A 38 3.57 -15.96 3.56
C PHE A 38 4.80 -15.65 4.41
N TYR A 39 4.93 -14.41 4.89
CA TYR A 39 6.03 -14.01 5.75
C TYR A 39 6.03 -14.80 7.06
N GLU A 40 4.87 -14.95 7.70
CA GLU A 40 4.68 -15.72 8.93
C GLU A 40 4.97 -17.22 8.77
N ARG A 41 4.64 -17.80 7.61
CA ARG A 41 4.97 -19.19 7.26
C ARG A 41 6.45 -19.42 6.93
N GLY A 42 7.26 -18.37 6.91
CA GLY A 42 8.70 -18.43 6.69
C GLY A 42 9.15 -18.18 5.26
N GLU A 43 8.25 -17.88 4.33
CA GLU A 43 8.56 -17.55 2.92
C GLU A 43 8.94 -16.06 2.75
N ARG A 44 9.84 -15.57 3.61
CA ARG A 44 10.09 -14.14 3.85
C ARG A 44 10.60 -13.38 2.61
N HIS A 45 11.62 -13.88 1.91
CA HIS A 45 12.14 -13.24 0.68
C HIS A 45 11.06 -13.13 -0.39
N LYS A 46 10.25 -14.18 -0.58
CA LYS A 46 9.16 -14.16 -1.57
C LYS A 46 8.09 -13.15 -1.18
N ALA A 47 7.70 -13.13 0.09
CA ALA A 47 6.72 -12.17 0.60
C ALA A 47 7.17 -10.73 0.34
N LEU A 48 8.43 -10.38 0.67
CA LEU A 48 8.97 -9.03 0.43
C LEU A 48 9.10 -8.72 -1.07
N PHE A 49 9.54 -9.68 -1.89
CA PHE A 49 9.63 -9.49 -3.33
C PHE A 49 8.26 -9.18 -3.94
N HIS A 50 7.23 -9.92 -3.56
CA HIS A 50 5.86 -9.64 -4.00
C HIS A 50 5.32 -8.30 -3.48
N MET A 51 5.71 -7.89 -2.27
CA MET A 51 5.40 -6.54 -1.79
C MET A 51 6.00 -5.51 -2.74
N LEU A 52 7.26 -5.61 -3.17
CA LEU A 52 7.86 -4.63 -4.10
C LEU A 52 7.06 -4.43 -5.39
N ASP A 53 6.42 -5.48 -5.90
CA ASP A 53 5.76 -5.46 -7.21
C ASP A 53 4.27 -5.08 -7.16
N CYS A 54 3.55 -5.33 -6.06
CA CYS A 54 2.09 -5.47 -6.15
C CYS A 54 1.26 -5.30 -4.85
N ALA A 55 1.10 -4.09 -4.33
CA ALA A 55 0.00 -3.81 -3.39
C ALA A 55 -1.08 -2.93 -4.05
N ASP A 56 -1.81 -3.48 -5.02
CA ASP A 56 -2.89 -2.79 -5.77
C ASP A 56 -4.00 -2.22 -4.87
N SER A 57 -4.07 -2.67 -3.62
CA SER A 57 -5.05 -2.23 -2.63
C SER A 57 -4.43 -1.59 -1.38
N TYR A 58 -3.23 -1.01 -1.50
CA TYR A 58 -2.54 -0.39 -0.36
C TYR A 58 -3.41 0.66 0.35
N LYS A 59 -3.64 0.48 1.65
CA LYS A 59 -4.50 1.30 2.52
C LYS A 59 -3.73 1.87 3.70
N VAL A 60 -3.33 3.12 3.56
CA VAL A 60 -2.83 3.92 4.68
C VAL A 60 -3.97 4.26 5.67
N PRO A 61 -3.73 4.25 6.99
CA PRO A 61 -2.52 3.81 7.69
C PRO A 61 -2.51 2.32 8.07
N GLN A 62 -3.58 1.56 7.77
CA GLN A 62 -3.70 0.17 8.23
C GLN A 62 -2.55 -0.69 7.74
N ASP A 63 -2.22 -0.55 6.46
CA ASP A 63 -1.17 -1.32 5.81
C ASP A 63 0.23 -0.90 6.29
N ASP A 64 0.43 0.40 6.60
CA ASP A 64 1.67 0.87 7.24
C ASP A 64 1.90 0.18 8.59
N LEU A 65 0.83 0.07 9.40
CA LEU A 65 0.86 -0.55 10.72
C LEU A 65 1.12 -2.06 10.66
N LEU A 66 0.66 -2.72 9.59
CA LEU A 66 0.93 -4.14 9.34
C LEU A 66 2.35 -4.37 8.83
N LEU A 67 2.83 -3.51 7.93
CA LEU A 67 4.16 -3.62 7.34
C LEU A 67 5.28 -3.30 8.33
N LEU A 68 5.09 -2.33 9.22
CA LEU A 68 6.15 -1.87 10.12
C LEU A 68 6.84 -3.00 10.93
N PRO A 69 6.10 -3.88 11.63
CA PRO A 69 6.73 -5.00 12.33
C PRO A 69 7.40 -6.01 11.39
N ILE A 70 6.85 -6.23 10.18
CA ILE A 70 7.43 -7.13 9.18
C ILE A 70 8.78 -6.60 8.70
N ILE A 71 8.84 -5.32 8.32
CA ILE A 71 10.08 -4.67 7.88
C ILE A 71 11.10 -4.65 9.02
N LYS A 72 10.68 -4.33 10.24
CA LYS A 72 11.57 -4.33 11.42
C LYS A 72 12.19 -5.70 11.68
N ASP A 73 11.41 -6.77 11.59
CA ASP A 73 11.91 -8.16 11.72
C ASP A 73 12.88 -8.48 10.58
N ALA A 74 12.50 -8.16 9.34
CA ALA A 74 13.28 -8.42 8.14
C ALA A 74 14.67 -7.74 8.15
N LEU A 75 14.75 -6.50 8.65
CA LEU A 75 16.01 -5.75 8.83
C LEU A 75 16.97 -6.33 9.88
N GLN A 76 16.60 -7.41 10.56
CA GLN A 76 17.44 -8.14 11.51
C GLN A 76 17.85 -9.52 10.99
N ARG A 77 17.46 -9.86 9.75
CA ARG A 77 17.74 -11.13 9.11
C ARG A 77 19.00 -11.06 8.24
N ASP A 78 19.18 -12.06 7.39
CA ASP A 78 20.29 -12.10 6.44
C ASP A 78 20.28 -10.89 5.49
N PRO A 79 21.45 -10.55 4.89
CA PRO A 79 21.59 -9.34 4.08
C PRO A 79 20.63 -9.24 2.89
N GLU A 80 20.19 -10.36 2.32
CA GLU A 80 19.27 -10.35 1.18
C GLU A 80 17.85 -9.97 1.62
N VAL A 81 17.35 -10.54 2.72
CA VAL A 81 16.07 -10.14 3.32
C VAL A 81 16.10 -8.68 3.74
N ALA A 82 17.18 -8.26 4.42
CA ALA A 82 17.32 -6.90 4.91
C ALA A 82 17.26 -5.88 3.77
N LYS A 83 17.96 -6.15 2.66
CA LYS A 83 17.95 -5.28 1.48
C LYS A 83 16.57 -5.19 0.82
N LEU A 84 15.83 -6.30 0.75
CA LEU A 84 14.44 -6.26 0.26
C LEU A 84 13.55 -5.43 1.19
N ALA A 85 13.76 -5.53 2.51
CA ALA A 85 13.00 -4.74 3.49
C ALA A 85 13.28 -3.24 3.38
N GLU A 86 14.55 -2.85 3.14
CA GLU A 86 14.93 -1.46 2.83
C GLU A 86 14.17 -0.97 1.59
N GLN A 87 14.17 -1.77 0.51
CA GLN A 87 13.46 -1.42 -0.72
C GLN A 87 11.94 -1.34 -0.52
N VAL A 88 11.34 -2.23 0.27
CA VAL A 88 9.90 -2.17 0.59
C VAL A 88 9.62 -0.91 1.39
N PHE A 89 10.45 -0.56 2.37
CA PHE A 89 10.30 0.67 3.15
C PHE A 89 10.36 1.89 2.23
N GLU A 90 11.36 1.97 1.34
CA GLU A 90 11.53 3.06 0.36
C GLU A 90 10.37 3.16 -0.63
N ASN A 91 9.92 2.02 -1.19
CA ASN A 91 8.85 1.97 -2.19
C ASN A 91 7.47 2.27 -1.59
N TYR A 92 7.18 1.78 -0.38
CA TYR A 92 5.91 1.99 0.32
C TYR A 92 5.96 3.20 1.25
N ASN A 93 6.44 4.31 0.70
CA ASN A 93 6.47 5.63 1.34
C ASN A 93 6.86 5.58 2.81
N HIS A 94 8.01 4.99 3.10
CA HIS A 94 8.61 4.90 4.44
C HIS A 94 7.63 4.49 5.54
N LEU A 95 6.50 3.83 5.26
CA LEU A 95 5.44 3.51 6.22
C LEU A 95 4.90 4.70 7.03
N TRP A 96 4.80 5.89 6.41
CA TRP A 96 4.52 7.15 7.12
C TRP A 96 3.29 7.13 8.05
N GLY A 97 2.26 6.34 7.75
CA GLY A 97 1.10 6.23 8.63
C GLY A 97 1.35 5.47 9.93
N ALA A 98 2.47 4.74 10.04
CA ALA A 98 2.96 4.11 11.24
C ALA A 98 4.04 4.93 11.97
N ARG A 99 4.31 6.18 11.58
CA ARG A 99 5.41 6.97 12.18
C ARG A 99 5.33 7.25 13.68
N LEU A 100 4.11 7.21 14.21
CA LEU A 100 3.86 7.42 15.63
C LEU A 100 4.05 6.14 16.42
N GLU A 101 4.21 5.01 15.73
CA GLU A 101 4.56 3.74 16.36
C GLU A 101 6.01 3.79 16.84
N PRO A 102 6.31 3.25 18.03
CA PRO A 102 7.67 3.22 18.58
C PRO A 102 8.71 2.61 17.63
N ASP A 103 8.27 1.62 16.85
CA ASP A 103 9.14 0.84 15.97
C ASP A 103 9.57 1.60 14.71
N TYR A 104 8.88 2.69 14.37
CA TYR A 104 9.18 3.44 13.15
C TYR A 104 10.55 4.11 13.19
N ALA A 105 10.90 4.74 14.31
CA ALA A 105 12.19 5.41 14.44
C ALA A 105 13.36 4.42 14.28
N ILE A 106 13.19 3.18 14.76
CA ILE A 106 14.17 2.10 14.63
C ILE A 106 14.36 1.72 13.17
N VAL A 107 13.26 1.54 12.43
CA VAL A 107 13.30 1.20 11.00
C VAL A 107 13.89 2.35 10.20
N LEU A 108 13.46 3.59 10.46
CA LEU A 108 13.98 4.79 9.80
C LEU A 108 15.49 4.94 10.00
N GLU A 109 15.97 4.79 11.23
CA GLU A 109 17.41 4.92 11.53
C GLU A 109 18.23 3.86 10.81
N LYS A 110 17.74 2.61 10.80
CA LYS A 110 18.41 1.51 10.09
C LYS A 110 18.50 1.74 8.59
N VAL A 111 17.44 2.26 7.97
CA VAL A 111 17.36 2.43 6.52
C VAL A 111 18.05 3.72 6.06
N SER A 112 17.81 4.84 6.76
CA SER A 112 18.23 6.17 6.30
C SER A 112 19.27 6.87 7.18
N GLY A 113 19.61 6.31 8.35
CA GLY A 113 20.48 6.96 9.33
C GLY A 113 19.85 8.15 10.07
N GLU A 114 18.55 8.41 9.89
CA GLU A 114 17.81 9.44 10.64
C GLU A 114 16.93 8.77 11.69
N SER A 115 16.96 9.29 12.92
CA SER A 115 16.13 8.77 14.02
C SER A 115 15.01 9.74 14.41
N ASP A 116 15.09 11.00 13.98
CA ASP A 116 14.07 12.02 14.22
C ASP A 116 13.13 12.18 13.01
N TYR A 117 12.11 11.33 12.98
CA TYR A 117 11.04 11.41 11.97
C TYR A 117 10.34 12.78 11.94
N LYS A 118 10.44 13.61 13.00
CA LYS A 118 9.81 14.94 13.05
C LYS A 118 10.57 15.98 12.22
N LYS A 119 11.84 15.72 11.88
CA LYS A 119 12.62 16.55 10.93
C LYS A 119 12.25 16.33 9.46
N LEU A 120 11.37 15.36 9.17
CA LEU A 120 10.82 15.17 7.82
C LEU A 120 9.82 16.30 7.51
N ASP A 121 10.36 17.50 7.30
CA ASP A 121 9.64 18.79 7.14
C ASP A 121 8.55 18.74 6.06
N GLN A 122 8.77 17.94 5.02
CA GLN A 122 7.87 17.78 3.88
C GLN A 122 6.44 17.35 4.26
N TYR A 123 6.28 16.75 5.45
CA TYR A 123 5.03 16.18 5.92
C TYR A 123 4.48 16.80 7.21
N ARG A 124 5.12 17.85 7.75
CA ARG A 124 4.73 18.51 9.01
C ARG A 124 3.27 18.96 9.04
N ASP A 125 2.72 19.27 7.86
CA ASP A 125 1.36 19.77 7.68
C ASP A 125 0.38 18.68 7.22
N TRP A 126 0.75 17.40 7.29
CA TRP A 126 -0.09 16.28 6.88
C TRP A 126 -0.92 15.75 8.04
N TYR A 127 -2.17 15.47 7.74
CA TYR A 127 -3.19 14.93 8.63
C TYR A 127 -3.83 13.72 7.98
N TRP A 128 -4.42 12.82 8.75
CA TRP A 128 -5.33 11.80 8.21
C TRP A 128 -6.73 11.95 8.70
N VAL A 129 -7.66 11.41 7.92
CA VAL A 129 -9.06 11.27 8.24
C VAL A 129 -9.27 10.11 9.22
N THR A 130 -9.65 10.43 10.44
CA THR A 130 -9.93 9.46 11.51
C THR A 130 -11.39 9.04 11.57
N ALA A 131 -12.27 9.77 10.90
CA ALA A 131 -13.70 9.48 10.86
C ALA A 131 -13.98 8.21 10.04
N LYS A 132 -14.56 7.17 10.67
CA LYS A 132 -14.85 5.87 10.02
C LYS A 132 -15.74 6.00 8.78
N ASN A 133 -16.68 6.95 8.79
CA ASN A 133 -17.57 7.22 7.66
C ASN A 133 -16.98 8.23 6.65
N GLY A 134 -15.71 8.60 6.79
CA GLY A 134 -15.07 9.67 6.04
C GLY A 134 -15.40 11.06 6.58
N ALA A 135 -14.84 12.08 5.94
CA ALA A 135 -15.01 13.48 6.29
C ALA A 135 -15.38 14.32 5.06
N ASN A 136 -16.42 15.15 5.21
CA ASN A 136 -16.81 16.09 4.17
C ASN A 136 -15.88 17.31 4.17
N MET A 137 -15.30 17.60 3.01
CA MET A 137 -14.63 18.87 2.72
C MET A 137 -15.67 19.89 2.27
N ARG A 138 -15.68 21.08 2.85
CA ARG A 138 -16.70 22.12 2.62
C ARG A 138 -16.13 23.40 2.02
N THR A 139 -16.95 24.18 1.34
CA THR A 139 -16.53 25.46 0.73
C THR A 139 -16.18 26.54 1.75
N SER A 140 -16.73 26.45 2.97
CA SER A 140 -16.50 27.37 4.09
C SER A 140 -16.33 26.59 5.40
N PRO A 141 -15.70 27.19 6.43
CA PRO A 141 -15.49 26.57 7.75
C PRO A 141 -16.78 26.56 8.57
N SER A 142 -17.80 25.86 8.09
CA SER A 142 -19.14 25.81 8.66
C SER A 142 -19.90 24.59 8.13
N LEU A 143 -20.81 24.04 8.94
CA LEU A 143 -21.71 22.95 8.52
C LEU A 143 -22.71 23.37 7.44
N GLN A 144 -22.98 24.67 7.31
CA GLN A 144 -23.81 25.25 6.24
C GLN A 144 -23.04 25.41 4.92
N GLY A 145 -21.70 25.33 4.95
CA GLY A 145 -20.89 25.32 3.74
C GLY A 145 -21.21 24.10 2.87
N ARG A 146 -21.32 24.30 1.55
CA ARG A 146 -21.59 23.21 0.60
C ARG A 146 -20.45 22.19 0.65
N VAL A 147 -20.78 20.90 0.55
CA VAL A 147 -19.79 19.84 0.42
C VAL A 147 -19.12 19.94 -0.96
N VAL A 148 -17.80 20.06 -0.98
CA VAL A 148 -16.94 20.05 -2.18
C VAL A 148 -16.64 18.61 -2.59
N THR A 149 -16.29 17.78 -1.61
CA THR A 149 -15.99 16.35 -1.77
C THR A 149 -16.00 15.66 -0.40
N ALA A 150 -15.94 14.33 -0.38
CA ALA A 150 -15.77 13.54 0.83
C ALA A 150 -14.45 12.75 0.74
N VAL A 151 -13.57 12.93 1.73
CA VAL A 151 -12.36 12.14 1.90
C VAL A 151 -12.67 10.93 2.79
N LYS A 152 -12.16 9.76 2.41
CA LYS A 152 -12.42 8.51 3.10
C LYS A 152 -11.56 8.40 4.36
N TYR A 153 -12.00 7.54 5.29
CA TYR A 153 -11.17 7.11 6.42
C TYR A 153 -9.78 6.65 5.93
N GLY A 154 -8.74 7.01 6.69
CA GLY A 154 -7.34 6.67 6.36
C GLY A 154 -6.68 7.60 5.32
N MET A 155 -7.45 8.31 4.50
CA MET A 155 -6.87 9.24 3.51
C MET A 155 -6.06 10.35 4.18
N GLN A 156 -4.97 10.72 3.52
CA GLN A 156 -4.09 11.81 3.89
C GLN A 156 -4.57 13.15 3.31
N VAL A 157 -4.40 14.22 4.07
CA VAL A 157 -4.64 15.59 3.63
C VAL A 157 -3.50 16.50 4.09
N LYS A 158 -3.07 17.42 3.23
CA LYS A 158 -2.13 18.49 3.61
C LYS A 158 -2.91 19.74 3.99
N VAL A 159 -2.66 20.24 5.20
CA VAL A 159 -3.22 21.49 5.70
C VAL A 159 -2.60 22.67 4.95
N ILE A 160 -3.46 23.56 4.48
CA ILE A 160 -3.10 24.80 3.76
C ILE A 160 -3.28 26.00 4.70
N SER A 161 -4.35 26.03 5.49
CA SER A 161 -4.62 27.09 6.45
C SER A 161 -5.55 26.60 7.57
N GLN A 162 -5.61 27.33 8.68
CA GLN A 162 -6.50 27.01 9.81
C GLN A 162 -7.39 28.20 10.13
N LYS A 163 -8.65 27.93 10.50
CA LYS A 163 -9.62 28.96 10.92
C LYS A 163 -10.53 28.39 12.00
N GLY A 164 -10.18 28.68 13.26
CA GLY A 164 -10.83 28.06 14.43
C GLY A 164 -10.74 26.54 14.38
N GLU A 165 -11.88 25.87 14.57
CA GLU A 165 -11.99 24.40 14.55
C GLU A 165 -11.98 23.78 13.15
N TRP A 166 -11.65 24.55 12.11
CA TRP A 166 -11.63 24.08 10.73
C TRP A 166 -10.24 24.21 10.12
N ILE A 167 -9.85 23.19 9.37
CA ILE A 167 -8.64 23.20 8.54
C ILE A 167 -9.05 23.32 7.08
N LYS A 168 -8.43 24.22 6.32
CA LYS A 168 -8.46 24.14 4.87
C LYS A 168 -7.37 23.18 4.45
N ALA A 169 -7.72 22.15 3.69
CA ALA A 169 -6.77 21.13 3.28
C ALA A 169 -7.01 20.73 1.83
N ARG A 170 -6.05 19.99 1.28
CA ARG A 170 -6.20 19.24 0.03
C ARG A 170 -5.80 17.78 0.26
N PRO A 171 -6.46 16.82 -0.41
CA PRO A 171 -6.01 15.43 -0.43
C PRO A 171 -4.55 15.34 -0.87
N VAL A 172 -3.78 14.50 -0.19
CA VAL A 172 -2.41 14.13 -0.53
C VAL A 172 -2.25 12.64 -0.27
N GLY A 173 -1.16 12.07 -0.74
CA GLY A 173 -0.77 10.70 -0.41
C GLY A 173 0.40 10.26 -1.26
N PRO A 174 1.16 9.26 -0.82
CA PRO A 174 2.08 8.56 -1.71
C PRO A 174 1.28 7.79 -2.76
N GLY A 175 1.64 7.95 -4.04
CA GLY A 175 0.95 7.32 -5.16
C GLY A 175 -0.10 8.22 -5.81
N ALA A 176 -0.81 7.66 -6.79
CA ALA A 176 -1.86 8.38 -7.51
C ALA A 176 -3.02 8.67 -6.55
N ILE A 177 -3.14 9.93 -6.14
CA ILE A 177 -4.37 10.44 -5.54
C ILE A 177 -5.46 10.19 -6.58
N ASP A 178 -6.56 9.55 -6.18
CA ASP A 178 -7.70 9.35 -7.06
C ASP A 178 -8.01 10.69 -7.77
N PRO A 179 -8.01 10.74 -9.11
CA PRO A 179 -8.10 12.00 -9.86
C PRO A 179 -9.31 12.85 -9.48
N ARG A 180 -10.36 12.25 -8.88
CA ARG A 180 -11.53 12.97 -8.33
C ARG A 180 -11.17 13.93 -7.20
N PHE A 181 -10.04 13.71 -6.53
CA PHE A 181 -9.59 14.41 -5.33
C PHE A 181 -8.36 15.28 -5.53
N GLU A 182 -7.50 14.99 -6.51
CA GLU A 182 -6.18 15.61 -6.71
C GLU A 182 -6.21 17.14 -6.73
N ASN A 183 -7.25 17.72 -7.32
CA ASN A 183 -7.41 19.18 -7.47
C ASN A 183 -8.45 19.80 -6.52
N LYS A 184 -8.92 19.05 -5.51
CA LYS A 184 -9.93 19.54 -4.57
C LYS A 184 -9.27 20.12 -3.32
N SER A 185 -9.78 21.26 -2.87
CA SER A 185 -9.48 21.80 -1.55
C SER A 185 -10.75 22.29 -0.87
N GLY A 186 -10.73 22.33 0.46
CA GLY A 186 -11.91 22.65 1.25
C GLY A 186 -11.66 22.55 2.74
N TYR A 187 -12.66 22.95 3.51
CA TYR A 187 -12.62 22.97 4.96
C TYR A 187 -13.09 21.64 5.54
N ILE A 188 -12.30 21.05 6.42
CA ILE A 188 -12.63 19.86 7.20
C ILE A 188 -12.65 20.27 8.67
N HIS A 189 -13.64 19.78 9.42
CA HIS A 189 -13.68 20.01 10.86
C HIS A 189 -12.52 19.25 11.53
N ARG A 190 -11.76 19.92 12.39
CA ARG A 190 -10.52 19.40 12.97
C ARG A 190 -10.73 18.11 13.75
N SER A 191 -11.89 17.89 14.36
CA SER A 191 -12.18 16.64 15.09
C SER A 191 -12.21 15.38 14.21
N LEU A 192 -12.36 15.52 12.89
CA LEU A 192 -12.44 14.41 11.94
C LEU A 192 -11.08 14.01 11.38
N VAL A 193 -10.05 14.74 11.77
CA VAL A 193 -8.68 14.49 11.36
C VAL A 193 -7.77 14.49 12.56
N LYS A 194 -6.64 13.79 12.46
CA LYS A 194 -5.55 13.97 13.42
C LYS A 194 -4.32 14.40 12.68
N LYS A 195 -3.57 15.31 13.31
CA LYS A 195 -2.20 15.56 12.89
C LYS A 195 -1.52 14.21 13.00
N TYR A 196 -0.98 13.74 11.90
CA TYR A 196 -0.15 12.58 11.99
C TYR A 196 1.16 12.93 12.71
#